data_AF-I5AZI4-F1
#
_entry.id   AF-I5AZI4-F1
#
_cell.length_a   1.000
_cell.length_b   1.000
_cell.length_c   1.000
_cell.angle_alpha   90.00
_cell.angle_beta   90.00
_cell.angle_gamma   90.00
#
_symmetry.space_group_name_H-M   'P 1'
#
loop_
_entity.id
_entity.type
_entity.pdbx_description
1 polymer ?
#
loop_
_entity_poly.entity_id
_entity_poly.type
_entity_poly.pdbx_seq_one_letter_code
_entity_poly.pdbx_strand_id
1 'polypeptide(L)'
;MRKNQKELFGFMMTRLKKRWDLCLCPGDSCEEKAINAHSIQNRRTLDLLSVNGHIIMPKPKLTATALPTFIFKSLSQNKATSFTGLCKNHDTELFKPIDTNQLDINDPEHLFLVAYRSVLREAFVSMKSAIDTQLTYQKGAAILNLASYPVIGILSCLNIKPIRCSQLIEPFHLQPV
;
A
#
# COMPACT_ATOMS: atom_id res chain seq x y z
N MET A 1 10.08 -5.88 -28.81
CA MET A 1 8.76 -5.69 -28.15
C MET A 1 7.84 -4.92 -29.09
N ARG A 2 6.57 -5.35 -29.24
CA ARG A 2 5.59 -4.67 -30.11
C ARG A 2 5.23 -3.29 -29.54
N LYS A 3 4.88 -2.31 -30.40
CA LYS A 3 4.56 -0.92 -30.00
C LYS A 3 3.53 -0.85 -28.86
N ASN A 4 2.44 -1.60 -28.98
CA ASN A 4 1.35 -1.64 -28.01
C ASN A 4 1.78 -2.22 -26.64
N GLN A 5 2.66 -3.23 -26.63
CA GLN A 5 3.21 -3.80 -25.40
C GLN A 5 4.10 -2.80 -24.67
N LYS A 6 4.91 -2.04 -25.41
CA LYS A 6 5.77 -0.98 -24.85
C LYS A 6 4.94 0.12 -24.20
N GLU A 7 3.87 0.54 -24.86
CA GLU A 7 2.95 1.55 -24.34
C GLU A 7 2.26 1.09 -23.05
N LEU A 8 1.69 -0.13 -23.06
CA LEU A 8 1.01 -0.68 -21.89
C LEU A 8 1.96 -0.87 -20.69
N PHE A 9 3.16 -1.41 -20.93
CA PHE A 9 4.18 -1.54 -19.90
C PHE A 9 4.61 -0.18 -19.33
N GLY A 10 4.78 0.82 -20.18
CA GLY A 10 5.10 2.19 -19.77
C GLY A 10 4.01 2.82 -18.89
N PHE A 11 2.75 2.60 -19.25
CA PHE A 11 1.60 3.03 -18.45
C PHE A 11 1.59 2.34 -17.08
N MET A 12 1.71 1.01 -17.04
CA MET A 12 1.77 0.22 -15.80
C MET A 12 2.91 0.70 -14.89
N MET A 13 4.12 0.90 -15.43
CA MET A 13 5.27 1.39 -14.65
C MET A 13 5.03 2.80 -14.08
N THR A 14 4.35 3.67 -14.81
CA THR A 14 3.96 5.00 -14.33
C THR A 14 2.96 4.90 -13.16
N ARG A 15 1.98 4.01 -13.27
CA ARG A 15 0.99 3.73 -12.20
C ARG A 15 1.64 3.18 -10.94
N LEU A 16 2.50 2.17 -11.07
CA LEU A 16 3.20 1.57 -9.93
C LEU A 16 4.03 2.60 -9.15
N LYS A 17 4.67 3.55 -9.84
CA LYS A 17 5.44 4.65 -9.24
C LYS A 17 4.56 5.77 -8.64
N LYS A 18 3.29 5.85 -9.01
CA LYS A 18 2.38 6.90 -8.53
C LYS A 18 2.17 6.72 -7.02
N ARG A 19 2.45 7.79 -6.28
CA ARG A 19 2.11 7.90 -4.86
C ARG A 19 0.60 8.00 -4.68
N TRP A 20 0.08 7.32 -3.67
CA TRP A 20 -1.32 7.43 -3.27
C TRP A 20 -1.38 8.15 -1.95
N ASP A 21 -2.07 9.28 -1.90
CA ASP A 21 -2.20 10.10 -0.71
C ASP A 21 -3.58 9.85 -0.09
N LEU A 22 -3.84 8.61 0.32
CA LEU A 22 -5.09 8.19 0.95
C LEU A 22 -4.82 7.70 2.37
N CYS A 23 -5.48 8.32 3.35
CA CYS A 23 -5.43 7.88 4.74
C CYS A 23 -6.48 6.78 4.98
N LEU A 24 -6.03 5.65 5.53
CA LEU A 24 -6.82 4.46 5.84
C LEU A 24 -7.15 4.35 7.32
N CYS A 25 -7.10 5.46 8.06
CA CYS A 25 -7.55 5.46 9.44
C CYS A 25 -9.03 5.04 9.49
N PRO A 26 -9.39 4.04 10.32
CA PRO A 26 -10.79 3.65 10.49
C PRO A 26 -11.60 4.82 11.04
N GLY A 27 -12.89 4.89 10.67
CA GLY A 27 -13.81 5.94 11.10
C GLY A 27 -14.04 7.02 10.03
N ASP A 28 -14.10 8.28 10.49
CA ASP A 28 -14.46 9.44 9.67
C ASP A 28 -13.58 9.59 8.42
N SER A 29 -14.14 10.20 7.37
CA SER A 29 -13.40 10.46 6.15
C SER A 29 -12.26 11.45 6.40
N CYS A 30 -11.05 10.91 6.56
CA CYS A 30 -9.84 11.71 6.65
C CYS A 30 -9.50 12.35 5.30
N GLU A 31 -9.47 13.68 5.27
CA GLU A 31 -9.13 14.47 4.07
C GLU A 31 -7.63 14.80 3.99
N GLU A 32 -6.87 14.52 5.07
CA GLU A 32 -5.44 14.76 5.14
C GLU A 32 -4.64 13.80 4.26
N LYS A 33 -3.58 14.32 3.65
CA LYS A 33 -2.71 13.54 2.78
C LYS A 33 -1.90 12.53 3.59
N ALA A 34 -1.82 11.31 3.07
CA ALA A 34 -0.97 10.29 3.65
C ALA A 34 0.52 10.69 3.57
N ILE A 35 1.25 10.45 4.67
CA ILE A 35 2.70 10.57 4.74
C ILE A 35 3.36 9.27 4.32
N ASN A 36 4.70 9.24 4.25
CA ASN A 36 5.44 8.00 4.08
C ASN A 36 5.61 7.33 5.45
N ALA A 37 4.53 6.76 5.98
CA ALA A 37 4.51 6.06 7.26
C ALA A 37 5.33 4.76 7.18
N HIS A 38 5.89 4.32 8.30
CA HIS A 38 6.63 3.07 8.38
C HIS A 38 5.75 1.99 9.02
N SER A 39 5.63 0.84 8.36
CA SER A 39 4.90 -0.30 8.94
C SER A 39 5.67 -0.99 10.08
N ILE A 40 6.99 -0.85 10.09
CA ILE A 40 7.86 -1.21 11.21
C ILE A 40 8.65 0.03 11.55
N GLN A 41 8.49 0.53 12.78
CA GLN A 41 9.03 1.81 13.23
C GLN A 41 10.54 1.91 13.02
N ASN A 42 10.96 3.07 12.51
CA ASN A 42 12.33 3.30 12.05
C ASN A 42 13.34 3.37 13.21
N ARG A 43 13.01 4.04 14.31
CA ARG A 43 13.88 4.09 15.49
C ARG A 43 13.68 2.83 16.34
N ARG A 44 14.78 2.25 16.83
CA ARG A 44 14.87 1.01 17.63
C ARG A 44 14.74 -0.26 16.81
N THR A 45 13.57 -0.59 16.26
CA THR A 45 13.36 -1.90 15.61
C THR A 45 14.16 -2.06 14.32
N LEU A 46 14.09 -1.07 13.43
CA LEU A 46 14.86 -1.11 12.18
C LEU A 46 16.36 -0.91 12.41
N ASP A 47 16.77 -0.23 13.49
CA ASP A 47 18.19 -0.06 13.84
C ASP A 47 18.86 -1.42 14.05
N LEU A 48 18.16 -2.36 14.71
CA LEU A 48 18.62 -3.74 14.93
C LEU A 48 18.84 -4.54 13.63
N LEU A 49 18.15 -4.16 12.55
CA LEU A 49 18.25 -4.82 11.24
C LEU A 49 19.16 -4.06 10.27
N SER A 50 19.59 -2.86 10.63
CA SER A 50 20.34 -1.98 9.75
C SER A 50 21.84 -2.20 9.86
N VAL A 51 22.53 -2.17 8.72
CA VAL A 51 24.00 -2.09 8.65
C VAL A 51 24.34 -0.79 7.94
N ASN A 52 25.04 0.12 8.63
CA ASN A 52 25.36 1.47 8.13
C ASN A 52 24.10 2.25 7.65
N GLY A 53 22.99 2.17 8.39
CA GLY A 53 21.73 2.83 8.05
C GLY A 53 21.00 2.25 6.84
N HIS A 54 21.37 1.03 6.43
CA HIS A 54 20.76 0.33 5.30
C HIS A 54 20.18 -1.02 5.71
N ILE A 55 19.05 -1.38 5.09
CA ILE A 55 18.34 -2.64 5.30
C ILE A 55 18.19 -3.34 3.94
N ILE A 56 18.41 -4.65 3.94
CA ILE A 56 18.18 -5.50 2.78
C ILE A 56 16.71 -5.92 2.75
N MET A 57 15.98 -5.57 1.68
CA MET A 57 14.58 -5.96 1.50
C MET A 57 14.34 -6.58 0.12
N PRO A 58 13.39 -7.54 0.00
CA PRO A 58 12.93 -8.01 -1.30
C PRO A 58 12.20 -6.88 -2.03
N LYS A 59 12.50 -6.71 -3.32
CA LYS A 59 11.83 -5.77 -4.22
C LYS A 59 11.45 -6.48 -5.51
N PRO A 60 10.24 -6.22 -6.05
CA PRO A 60 9.85 -6.76 -7.33
C PRO A 60 10.75 -6.19 -8.44
N LYS A 61 11.24 -7.07 -9.30
CA LYS A 61 11.91 -6.76 -10.56
C LYS A 61 10.93 -7.06 -11.69
N LEU A 62 10.40 -6.00 -12.27
CA LEU A 62 9.46 -6.06 -13.38
C LEU A 62 10.19 -5.78 -14.68
N THR A 63 9.95 -6.60 -15.68
CA THR A 63 10.43 -6.40 -17.04
C THR A 63 9.25 -6.56 -18.00
N ALA A 64 9.37 -6.03 -19.21
CA ALA A 64 8.27 -6.08 -20.17
C ALA A 64 8.07 -7.47 -20.80
N THR A 65 9.04 -8.37 -20.65
CA THR A 65 9.10 -9.62 -21.42
C THR A 65 9.28 -10.87 -20.57
N ALA A 66 9.72 -10.75 -19.32
CA ALA A 66 9.90 -11.87 -18.40
C ALA A 66 8.95 -11.79 -17.21
N LEU A 67 8.68 -12.93 -16.60
CA LEU A 67 7.87 -13.04 -15.40
C LEU A 67 8.43 -12.17 -14.27
N PRO A 68 7.56 -11.59 -13.41
CA PRO A 68 8.00 -10.88 -12.21
C PRO A 68 8.91 -11.77 -11.36
N THR A 69 10.05 -11.21 -10.96
CA THR A 69 10.98 -11.85 -10.03
C THR A 69 11.21 -10.95 -8.83
N PHE A 70 11.78 -11.50 -7.76
CA PHE A 70 12.23 -10.70 -6.63
C PHE A 70 13.75 -10.59 -6.62
N ILE A 71 14.24 -9.41 -6.25
CA ILE A 71 15.65 -9.17 -5.98
C ILE A 71 15.78 -8.52 -4.61
N PHE A 72 16.83 -8.88 -3.88
CA PHE A 72 17.17 -8.21 -2.63
C PHE A 72 17.91 -6.92 -2.92
N LYS A 73 17.44 -5.81 -2.36
CA LYS A 73 18.08 -4.50 -2.49
C LYS A 73 18.41 -3.95 -1.12
N SER A 74 19.60 -3.37 -1.01
CA SER A 74 19.95 -2.46 0.08
C SER A 74 19.18 -1.15 -0.08
N LEU A 75 18.45 -0.75 0.95
CA LEU A 75 17.64 0.46 1.00
C LEU A 75 18.01 1.25 2.24
N SER A 76 18.00 2.57 2.15
CA SER A 76 18.08 3.42 3.33
C SER A 76 16.95 3.05 4.29
N GLN A 77 17.24 3.01 5.58
CA GLN A 77 16.27 2.71 6.65
C GLN A 77 14.97 3.54 6.52
N ASN A 78 15.09 4.82 6.17
CA ASN A 78 13.96 5.75 5.92
C ASN A 78 13.04 5.36 4.75
N LYS A 79 13.43 4.41 3.91
CA LYS A 79 12.64 3.87 2.78
C LYS A 79 12.24 2.41 3.00
N ALA A 80 12.82 1.76 4.01
CA ALA A 80 12.44 0.42 4.38
C ALA A 80 11.04 0.47 4.99
N THR A 81 10.24 -0.57 4.72
CA THR A 81 8.90 -0.80 5.33
C THR A 81 7.89 0.33 5.16
N SER A 82 8.17 1.33 4.31
CA SER A 82 7.34 2.53 4.20
C SER A 82 6.15 2.36 3.24
N PHE A 83 5.04 3.01 3.55
CA PHE A 83 3.81 3.03 2.77
C PHE A 83 3.07 4.37 2.96
N THR A 84 2.16 4.70 2.04
CA THR A 84 1.43 5.98 2.06
C THR A 84 -0.05 5.78 2.35
N GLY A 85 -0.33 5.06 3.44
CA GLY A 85 -1.69 4.71 3.85
C GLY A 85 -2.20 5.47 5.09
N LEU A 86 -1.42 6.37 5.70
CA LEU A 86 -1.81 7.10 6.90
C LEU A 86 -1.33 8.55 6.85
N CYS A 87 -2.16 9.50 7.29
CA CYS A 87 -1.73 10.88 7.49
C CYS A 87 -0.89 10.99 8.78
N LYS A 88 -0.17 12.11 8.94
CA LYS A 88 0.71 12.32 10.10
C LYS A 88 -0.04 12.20 11.43
N ASN A 89 -1.23 12.79 11.51
CA ASN A 89 -2.03 12.80 12.73
C ASN A 89 -2.40 11.38 13.16
N HIS A 90 -3.03 10.61 12.26
CA HIS A 90 -3.49 9.26 12.59
C HIS A 90 -2.33 8.27 12.78
N ASP A 91 -1.24 8.38 12.01
CA ASP A 91 -0.05 7.55 12.26
C ASP A 91 0.56 7.83 13.64
N THR A 92 0.56 9.09 14.08
CA THR A 92 1.12 9.48 15.39
C THR A 92 0.20 9.03 16.53
N GLU A 93 -1.09 9.38 16.48
CA GLU A 93 -2.00 9.14 17.59
C GLU A 93 -2.32 7.66 17.79
N LEU A 94 -2.58 6.91 16.71
CA LEU A 94 -2.96 5.50 16.78
C LEU A 94 -1.84 4.61 17.33
N PHE A 95 -0.59 4.96 17.04
CA PHE A 95 0.56 4.11 17.35
C PHE A 95 1.50 4.72 18.38
N LYS A 96 1.10 5.83 18.99
CA LYS A 96 1.82 6.46 20.09
C LYS A 96 2.29 5.45 21.15
N PRO A 97 1.47 4.48 21.62
CA PRO A 97 1.90 3.52 22.64
C PRO A 97 3.15 2.73 22.25
N ILE A 98 3.20 2.20 21.01
CA ILE A 98 4.34 1.40 20.53
C ILE A 98 5.51 2.24 20.01
N ASP A 99 5.27 3.52 19.70
CA ASP A 99 6.27 4.41 19.10
C ASP A 99 7.04 5.24 20.12
N THR A 100 6.43 5.54 21.28
CA THR A 100 7.11 6.27 22.36
C THR A 100 7.77 5.32 23.36
N ASN A 101 7.17 4.16 23.62
CA ASN A 101 7.63 3.21 24.64
C ASN A 101 8.52 2.12 24.04
N GLN A 102 9.20 1.34 24.89
CA GLN A 102 9.83 0.10 24.41
C GLN A 102 8.72 -0.91 24.09
N LEU A 103 8.90 -1.67 23.01
CA LEU A 103 7.94 -2.71 22.63
C LEU A 103 7.96 -3.83 23.67
N ASP A 104 6.95 -3.86 24.54
CA ASP A 104 6.68 -5.01 25.41
C ASP A 104 5.93 -6.11 24.64
N ILE A 105 6.52 -7.31 24.60
CA ILE A 105 5.94 -8.49 23.94
C ILE A 105 4.88 -9.18 24.80
N ASN A 106 4.76 -8.82 26.07
CA ASN A 106 3.75 -9.35 26.99
C ASN A 106 2.54 -8.42 27.09
N ASP A 107 2.60 -7.22 26.51
CA ASP A 107 1.50 -6.27 26.46
C ASP A 107 0.61 -6.55 25.22
N PRO A 108 -0.66 -6.97 25.42
CA PRO A 108 -1.57 -7.24 24.32
C PRO A 108 -1.87 -6.01 23.43
N GLU A 109 -1.89 -4.80 23.99
CA GLU A 109 -2.12 -3.56 23.23
C GLU A 109 -0.97 -3.34 22.24
N HIS A 110 0.27 -3.52 22.71
CA HIS A 110 1.45 -3.37 21.87
C HIS A 110 1.46 -4.38 20.71
N LEU A 111 1.18 -5.65 21.00
CA LEU A 111 1.10 -6.70 19.97
C LEU A 111 -0.01 -6.41 18.96
N PHE A 112 -1.18 -5.98 19.45
CA PHE A 112 -2.30 -5.58 18.60
C PHE A 112 -1.91 -4.44 17.67
N LEU A 113 -1.29 -3.37 18.19
CA LEU A 113 -0.92 -2.19 17.40
C LEU A 113 0.12 -2.51 16.32
N VAL A 114 1.11 -3.37 16.61
CA VAL A 114 2.09 -3.82 15.61
C VAL A 114 1.41 -4.63 14.48
N ALA A 115 0.52 -5.55 14.84
CA ALA A 115 -0.25 -6.32 13.89
C ALA A 115 -1.18 -5.41 13.06
N TYR A 116 -1.85 -4.48 13.72
CA TYR A 116 -2.80 -3.56 13.10
C TYR A 116 -2.12 -2.65 12.08
N ARG A 117 -0.95 -2.10 12.40
CA ARG A 117 -0.14 -1.32 11.45
C ARG A 117 0.25 -2.13 10.21
N SER A 118 0.56 -3.42 10.40
CA SER A 118 0.89 -4.35 9.32
C SER A 118 -0.33 -4.63 8.43
N VAL A 119 -1.51 -4.79 9.02
CA VAL A 119 -2.78 -4.95 8.30
C VAL A 119 -3.11 -3.71 7.48
N LEU A 120 -2.95 -2.50 8.03
CA LEU A 120 -3.18 -1.25 7.29
C LEU A 120 -2.25 -1.12 6.09
N ARG A 121 -0.97 -1.48 6.25
CA ARG A 121 -0.01 -1.53 5.14
C ARG A 121 -0.45 -2.53 4.07
N GLU A 122 -0.89 -3.72 4.45
CA GLU A 122 -1.32 -4.73 3.48
C GLU A 122 -2.61 -4.34 2.77
N ALA A 123 -3.60 -3.79 3.49
CA ALA A 123 -4.82 -3.24 2.91
C ALA A 123 -4.49 -2.15 1.87
N PHE A 124 -3.57 -1.23 2.21
CA PHE A 124 -3.09 -0.21 1.27
C PHE A 124 -2.48 -0.82 0.00
N VAL A 125 -1.55 -1.78 0.16
CA VAL A 125 -0.87 -2.42 -0.97
C VAL A 125 -1.85 -3.18 -1.85
N SER A 126 -2.79 -3.92 -1.24
CA SER A 126 -3.84 -4.68 -1.93
C SER A 126 -4.77 -3.77 -2.72
N MET A 127 -5.29 -2.69 -2.12
CA MET A 127 -6.13 -1.72 -2.82
C MET A 127 -5.41 -1.05 -3.98
N LYS A 128 -4.17 -0.59 -3.75
CA LYS A 128 -3.36 0.04 -4.79
C LYS A 128 -3.11 -0.93 -5.95
N SER A 129 -2.78 -2.18 -5.64
CA SER A 129 -2.57 -3.25 -6.62
C SER A 129 -3.82 -3.50 -7.45
N ALA A 130 -4.99 -3.63 -6.81
CA ALA A 130 -6.26 -3.87 -7.49
C ALA A 130 -6.60 -2.75 -8.47
N ILE A 131 -6.50 -1.48 -8.04
CA ILE A 131 -6.81 -0.33 -8.88
C ILE A 131 -5.78 -0.15 -10.00
N ASP A 132 -4.47 -0.26 -9.71
CA ASP A 132 -3.44 -0.13 -10.74
C ASP A 132 -3.56 -1.25 -11.80
N THR A 133 -3.91 -2.46 -11.38
CA THR A 133 -4.20 -3.59 -12.26
C THR A 133 -5.42 -3.33 -13.13
N GLN A 134 -6.53 -2.92 -12.54
CA GLN A 134 -7.77 -2.59 -13.25
C GLN A 134 -7.57 -1.50 -14.30
N LEU A 135 -6.90 -0.41 -13.94
CA LEU A 135 -6.60 0.69 -14.87
C LEU A 135 -5.67 0.25 -16.00
N THR A 136 -4.72 -0.65 -15.71
CA THR A 136 -3.84 -1.23 -16.73
C THR A 136 -4.64 -2.08 -17.71
N TYR A 137 -5.58 -2.91 -17.23
CA TYR A 137 -6.49 -3.66 -18.10
C TYR A 137 -7.33 -2.75 -19.00
N GLN A 138 -7.92 -1.69 -18.44
CA GLN A 138 -8.69 -0.70 -19.20
C GLN A 138 -7.84 -0.03 -20.29
N LYS A 139 -6.59 0.35 -19.97
CA LYS A 139 -5.66 0.90 -20.96
C LYS A 139 -5.33 -0.11 -22.06
N GLY A 140 -5.15 -1.38 -21.71
CA GLY A 140 -4.92 -2.47 -22.67
C GLY A 140 -6.10 -2.65 -23.63
N ALA A 141 -7.33 -2.68 -23.11
CA ALA A 141 -8.54 -2.78 -23.92
C ALA A 141 -8.68 -1.60 -24.90
N ALA A 142 -8.37 -0.38 -24.45
CA ALA A 142 -8.39 0.81 -25.28
C ALA A 142 -7.34 0.78 -26.40
N ILE A 143 -6.09 0.36 -26.11
CA ILE A 143 -5.01 0.24 -27.11
C ILE A 143 -5.39 -0.78 -28.20
N LEU A 144 -6.06 -1.86 -27.83
CA LEU A 144 -6.48 -2.92 -28.75
C LEU A 144 -7.79 -2.60 -29.48
N ASN A 145 -8.38 -1.43 -29.23
CA ASN A 145 -9.67 -1.01 -29.78
C ASN A 145 -10.78 -2.06 -29.57
N LEU A 146 -10.78 -2.73 -28.42
CA LEU A 146 -11.74 -3.78 -28.07
C LEU A 146 -13.12 -3.21 -27.63
N ALA A 147 -13.45 -1.99 -28.06
CA ALA A 147 -14.67 -1.26 -27.69
C ALA A 147 -15.97 -1.97 -28.14
N SER A 148 -15.88 -3.06 -28.90
CA SER A 148 -17.02 -3.80 -29.47
C SER A 148 -17.29 -5.17 -28.83
N TYR A 149 -16.54 -5.61 -27.82
CA TYR A 149 -16.79 -6.91 -27.17
C TYR A 149 -17.71 -6.76 -25.94
N PRO A 150 -18.77 -7.57 -25.81
CA PRO A 150 -19.86 -7.40 -24.83
C PRO A 150 -19.45 -7.65 -23.36
N VAL A 151 -18.18 -7.93 -23.08
CA VAL A 151 -17.66 -8.12 -21.71
C VAL A 151 -17.65 -6.81 -20.90
N ILE A 152 -17.89 -5.67 -21.55
CA ILE A 152 -17.98 -4.35 -20.90
C ILE A 152 -19.22 -4.24 -19.97
N GLY A 153 -20.23 -5.11 -20.13
CA GLY A 153 -21.44 -5.12 -19.30
C GLY A 153 -21.22 -5.41 -17.80
N ILE A 154 -20.10 -6.05 -17.43
CA ILE A 154 -19.71 -6.24 -16.01
C ILE A 154 -18.77 -5.11 -15.55
N LEU A 155 -18.07 -4.45 -16.48
CA LEU A 155 -17.05 -3.42 -16.20
C LEU A 155 -17.63 -2.02 -15.90
N SER A 156 -18.86 -1.71 -16.32
CA SER A 156 -19.54 -0.46 -15.93
C SER A 156 -20.08 -0.48 -14.49
N CYS A 157 -20.22 -1.67 -13.88
CA CYS A 157 -20.66 -1.82 -12.50
C CYS A 157 -19.55 -1.51 -11.48
N LEU A 158 -18.29 -1.51 -11.89
CA LEU A 158 -17.15 -1.09 -11.07
C LEU A 158 -16.87 0.39 -11.30
N ASN A 159 -17.86 1.23 -11.02
CA ASN A 159 -17.65 2.65 -10.74
C ASN A 159 -16.93 2.75 -9.39
N ILE A 160 -15.68 2.26 -9.32
CA ILE A 160 -14.81 2.31 -8.14
C ILE A 160 -14.44 3.78 -7.98
N LYS A 161 -15.37 4.55 -7.41
CA LYS A 161 -15.04 5.73 -6.62
C LYS A 161 -13.96 5.29 -5.64
N PRO A 162 -12.97 6.15 -5.31
CA PRO A 162 -11.98 5.82 -4.29
C PRO A 162 -12.75 5.28 -3.09
N ILE A 163 -12.50 4.02 -2.74
CA ILE A 163 -13.24 3.37 -1.67
C ILE A 163 -12.97 4.23 -0.44
N ARG A 164 -13.99 4.93 0.05
CA ARG A 164 -13.85 5.76 1.24
C ARG A 164 -13.61 4.81 2.40
N CYS A 165 -12.77 5.20 3.35
CA CYS A 165 -12.45 4.34 4.50
C CYS A 165 -13.72 3.86 5.23
N SER A 166 -14.79 4.65 5.18
CA SER A 166 -16.14 4.33 5.66
C SER A 166 -16.82 3.13 4.99
N GLN A 167 -16.27 2.57 3.91
CA GLN A 167 -16.85 1.43 3.16
C GLN A 167 -16.04 0.13 3.31
N LEU A 168 -14.90 0.15 4.00
CA LEU A 168 -14.01 -1.01 4.15
C LEU A 168 -13.93 -1.57 5.57
N ILE A 169 -14.46 -0.84 6.55
CA ILE A 169 -14.35 -1.18 7.96
C ILE A 169 -15.72 -0.92 8.59
N GLU A 170 -16.52 -1.97 8.77
CA GLU A 170 -17.63 -1.95 9.74
C GLU A 170 -17.03 -1.58 11.11
N PRO A 171 -17.69 -0.72 11.92
CA PRO A 171 -17.15 -0.28 13.19
C PRO A 171 -16.86 -1.49 14.07
N PHE A 172 -15.58 -1.74 14.33
CA PHE A 172 -15.16 -2.73 15.32
C PHE A 172 -15.54 -2.16 16.69
N HIS A 173 -16.74 -2.50 17.16
CA HIS A 173 -17.14 -2.25 18.54
C HIS A 173 -16.20 -3.06 19.44
N LEU A 174 -15.14 -2.40 19.92
CA LEU A 174 -14.38 -2.87 21.06
C LEU A 174 -15.35 -2.91 22.24
N GLN A 175 -15.87 -4.10 22.56
CA GLN A 175 -16.48 -4.31 23.85
C GLN A 175 -15.37 -4.21 24.90
N PRO A 176 -15.50 -3.36 25.92
CA PRO A 176 -14.51 -3.29 26.99
C PRO A 176 -14.48 -4.65 27.70
N VAL A 177 -13.27 -5.17 27.91
CA VAL A 177 -13.00 -6.30 28.81
C VAL A 177 -12.90 -5.77 30.23
#